data_AF-A0A550H1V2-F1
#
_entry.id   AF-A0A550H1V2-F1
#
_cell.length_a   1.000
_cell.length_b   1.000
_cell.length_c   1.000
_cell.angle_alpha   90.00
_cell.angle_beta   90.00
_cell.angle_gamma   90.00
#
_symmetry.space_group_name_H-M   'P 1'
#
loop_
_entity.id
_entity.type
_entity.pdbx_description
1 polymer ?
#
loop_
_entity_poly.entity_id
_entity_poly.type
_entity_poly.pdbx_seq_one_letter_code
_entity_poly.pdbx_strand_id
1 'polypeptide(L)'
;MKVLIALFLATMVIFVSIFTSLTLGYEEPSVGVQKGDWIEYDVSIIGTGSMPPTHDVRWFRIEVLPVQGTAFSVNLTSRYANGTVGSSIWKFNFTEGNVEGWIIIPSNLGSGDSFYDYSIHTGKPVDVTIQSQEQKTVLGPIRTVTYGSDSFRQKEWDKATGVFTGSTEVYKNVTTRTGHYIEDLTITIQAIATNMWGTEPILGLDQTMFYGLIAIVVLPLVTVSSIMVFARGKIKAIGALHLSQGKIVILTIIMVILFEVATMILFPFYAIGLSSAEINLIMQTIWTTLVLVSMWFRIKGNYFVHEITMLIVMCAWWVGFSSVLLMDPFSSSTEVFSSTPLRLIMNSLHAIFSIPALVFGTWLVVLWRPKSTSFAEKSSRIAQLTTVFWVPSYIVGVLDFMVLHTAFFG
;
A
#
# COMPACT_ATOMS: atom_id res chain seq x y z
N MET A 1 -10.36 -22.50 -27.27
CA MET A 1 -8.98 -22.82 -26.84
C MET A 1 -8.00 -21.70 -27.19
N LYS A 2 -7.87 -21.28 -28.46
CA LYS A 2 -6.96 -20.18 -28.87
C LYS A 2 -7.23 -18.85 -28.14
N VAL A 3 -8.50 -18.46 -28.01
CA VAL A 3 -8.91 -17.23 -27.28
C VAL A 3 -8.56 -17.28 -25.80
N LEU A 4 -8.73 -18.44 -25.15
CA LEU A 4 -8.44 -18.59 -23.72
C LEU A 4 -6.93 -18.56 -23.43
N ILE A 5 -6.13 -19.16 -24.33
CA ILE A 5 -4.65 -19.12 -24.26
C ILE A 5 -4.16 -17.69 -24.46
N ALA A 6 -4.74 -16.96 -25.43
CA ALA A 6 -4.40 -15.55 -25.65
C ALA A 6 -4.74 -14.68 -24.44
N LEU A 7 -5.90 -14.89 -23.80
CA LEU A 7 -6.29 -14.20 -22.57
C LEU A 7 -5.34 -14.50 -21.41
N PHE A 8 -4.97 -15.76 -21.20
CA PHE A 8 -4.02 -16.17 -20.16
C PHE A 8 -2.61 -15.58 -20.39
N LEU A 9 -2.12 -15.61 -21.64
CA LEU A 9 -0.85 -14.99 -21.99
C LEU A 9 -0.88 -13.47 -21.81
N ALA A 10 -1.99 -12.81 -22.18
CA ALA A 10 -2.16 -11.38 -21.94
C ALA A 10 -2.15 -11.05 -20.45
N THR A 11 -2.81 -11.86 -19.60
CA THR A 11 -2.78 -11.66 -18.14
C THR A 11 -1.39 -11.89 -17.56
N MET A 12 -0.67 -12.94 -18.00
CA MET A 12 0.72 -13.17 -17.60
C MET A 12 1.65 -12.03 -18.04
N VAL A 13 1.49 -11.51 -19.26
CA VAL A 13 2.28 -10.37 -19.75
C VAL A 13 1.96 -9.12 -18.95
N ILE A 14 0.68 -8.81 -18.67
CA ILE A 14 0.30 -7.68 -17.82
C ILE A 14 0.90 -7.84 -16.41
N PHE A 15 0.78 -9.02 -15.82
CA PHE A 15 1.33 -9.32 -14.50
C PHE A 15 2.86 -9.14 -14.48
N VAL A 16 3.58 -9.74 -15.43
CA VAL A 16 5.03 -9.59 -15.55
C VAL A 16 5.41 -8.13 -15.80
N SER A 17 4.70 -7.41 -16.67
CA SER A 17 4.94 -5.99 -16.93
C SER A 17 4.79 -5.14 -15.67
N ILE A 18 3.74 -5.36 -14.87
CA ILE A 18 3.53 -4.69 -13.57
C ILE A 18 4.71 -4.98 -12.62
N PHE A 19 5.17 -6.23 -12.56
CA PHE A 19 6.30 -6.62 -11.71
C PHE A 19 7.64 -6.05 -12.20
N THR A 20 7.86 -5.97 -13.51
CA THR A 20 9.11 -5.44 -14.08
C THR A 20 9.18 -3.91 -14.11
N SER A 21 8.03 -3.21 -14.13
CA SER A 21 8.01 -1.73 -14.06
C SER A 21 8.40 -1.19 -12.68
N LEU A 22 8.35 -2.02 -11.63
CA LEU A 22 8.78 -1.65 -10.27
C LEU A 22 10.29 -1.42 -10.14
N THR A 23 11.12 -1.87 -11.08
CA THR A 23 12.58 -1.92 -10.89
C THR A 23 13.40 -0.91 -11.70
N LEU A 24 12.77 -0.01 -12.48
CA LEU A 24 13.48 0.86 -13.43
C LEU A 24 13.11 2.36 -13.39
N GLY A 25 12.38 2.81 -12.38
CA GLY A 25 12.24 4.25 -12.13
C GLY A 25 13.54 4.80 -11.54
N TYR A 26 14.11 5.84 -12.14
CA TYR A 26 14.91 6.77 -11.35
C TYR A 26 13.95 7.32 -10.28
N GLU A 27 14.07 6.83 -9.05
CA GLU A 27 13.19 7.26 -7.97
C GLU A 27 13.44 8.75 -7.74
N GLU A 28 12.43 9.56 -8.04
CA GLU A 28 12.39 10.92 -7.55
C GLU A 28 12.54 10.89 -6.01
N PRO A 29 13.25 11.85 -5.41
CA PRO A 29 13.43 11.88 -3.96
C PRO A 29 12.08 11.78 -3.24
N SER A 30 11.88 10.73 -2.45
CA SER A 30 10.60 10.49 -1.79
C SER A 30 10.44 11.36 -0.54
N VAL A 31 9.23 11.88 -0.32
CA VAL A 31 8.84 12.55 0.93
C VAL A 31 8.20 11.53 1.85
N GLY A 32 8.81 11.26 3.00
CA GLY A 32 8.33 10.26 3.96
C GLY A 32 7.35 10.76 5.00
N VAL A 33 6.82 11.98 4.84
CA VAL A 33 5.86 12.62 5.74
C VAL A 33 4.60 13.05 5.00
N GLN A 34 3.51 13.21 5.74
CA GLN A 34 2.22 13.67 5.22
C GLN A 34 1.69 14.88 5.99
N LYS A 35 0.71 15.57 5.42
CA LYS A 35 0.05 16.71 6.06
C LYS A 35 -0.49 16.32 7.45
N GLY A 36 -0.18 17.13 8.45
CA GLY A 36 -0.62 16.93 9.84
C GLY A 36 0.32 16.08 10.67
N ASP A 37 1.37 15.50 10.07
CA ASP A 37 2.49 14.94 10.80
C ASP A 37 3.22 16.04 11.59
N TRP A 38 3.66 15.73 12.80
CA TRP A 38 4.41 16.64 13.63
C TRP A 38 5.42 15.92 14.53
N ILE A 39 6.45 16.65 14.92
CA ILE A 39 7.47 16.21 15.88
C ILE A 39 7.95 17.39 16.71
N GLU A 40 8.17 17.14 17.99
CA GLU A 40 8.65 18.09 18.98
C GLU A 40 10.04 17.69 19.46
N TYR A 41 10.86 18.70 19.72
CA TYR A 41 12.24 18.55 20.14
C TYR A 41 12.53 19.39 21.37
N ASP A 42 13.36 18.84 22.24
CA ASP A 42 14.01 19.58 23.32
C ASP A 42 15.43 19.98 22.89
N VAL A 43 15.87 21.16 23.32
CA VAL A 43 17.19 21.71 22.99
C VAL A 43 17.93 22.04 24.28
N SER A 44 18.98 21.27 24.56
CA SER A 44 19.90 21.49 25.67
C SER A 44 21.16 22.20 25.17
N ILE A 45 21.56 23.25 25.88
CA ILE A 45 22.74 24.06 25.55
C ILE A 45 23.62 24.12 26.80
N ILE A 46 24.86 23.63 26.69
CA ILE A 46 25.85 23.57 27.77
C ILE A 46 27.16 24.23 27.27
N GLY A 47 27.88 24.95 28.12
CA GLY A 47 29.22 25.48 27.83
C GLY A 47 29.43 26.95 28.20
N THR A 48 30.53 27.54 27.72
CA THR A 48 30.88 28.95 27.87
C THR A 48 30.68 29.70 26.55
N GLY A 49 29.75 30.64 26.57
CA GLY A 49 29.36 31.45 25.41
C GLY A 49 27.86 31.71 25.43
N SER A 50 27.44 32.90 25.00
CA SER A 50 26.02 33.24 24.85
C SER A 50 25.60 33.09 23.39
N MET A 51 24.62 32.25 23.11
CA MET A 51 23.95 32.26 21.81
C MET A 51 23.32 33.64 21.58
N PRO A 52 23.31 34.18 20.34
CA PRO A 52 22.46 35.30 20.01
C PRO A 52 21.01 35.01 20.45
N PRO A 53 20.26 35.99 20.99
CA PRO A 53 18.92 35.75 21.52
C PRO A 53 17.96 35.08 20.52
N THR A 54 18.17 35.30 19.22
CA THR A 54 17.38 34.70 18.13
C THR A 54 17.68 33.22 17.87
N HIS A 55 18.70 32.66 18.50
CA HIS A 55 19.14 31.27 18.33
C HIS A 55 19.13 30.49 19.66
N ASP A 56 18.82 31.15 20.78
CA ASP A 56 18.67 30.52 22.09
C ASP A 56 17.32 29.81 22.22
N VAL A 57 17.09 28.84 21.34
CA VAL A 57 15.91 27.98 21.27
C VAL A 57 16.05 26.87 22.32
N ARG A 58 14.99 26.64 23.09
CA ARG A 58 14.92 25.58 24.11
C ARG A 58 14.00 24.44 23.73
N TRP A 59 13.06 24.71 22.84
CA TRP A 59 12.12 23.73 22.32
C TRP A 59 11.67 24.18 20.94
N PHE A 60 11.43 23.24 20.04
CA PHE A 60 10.73 23.54 18.79
C PHE A 60 9.87 22.38 18.32
N ARG A 61 8.87 22.71 17.52
CA ARG A 61 7.96 21.79 16.86
C ARG A 61 7.97 22.02 15.36
N ILE A 62 8.02 20.93 14.62
CA ILE A 62 7.80 20.90 13.17
C ILE A 62 6.42 20.30 12.94
N GLU A 63 5.59 20.99 12.16
CA GLU A 63 4.30 20.47 11.69
C GLU A 63 4.24 20.52 10.16
N VAL A 64 3.99 19.37 9.55
CA VAL A 64 3.97 19.19 8.09
C VAL A 64 2.68 19.75 7.52
N LEU A 65 2.81 20.68 6.58
CA LEU A 65 1.72 21.27 5.82
C LEU A 65 1.44 20.40 4.56
N PRO A 66 0.54 20.79 3.64
CA PRO A 66 0.30 19.98 2.44
C PRO A 66 1.58 19.64 1.66
N VAL A 67 1.68 18.38 1.23
CA VAL A 67 2.79 17.83 0.43
C VAL A 67 2.33 17.70 -1.03
N GLN A 68 3.18 18.11 -1.98
CA GLN A 68 2.92 18.04 -3.43
C GLN A 68 4.17 17.51 -4.15
N GLY A 69 4.21 16.21 -4.45
CA GLY A 69 5.40 15.56 -4.98
C GLY A 69 6.59 15.71 -4.02
N THR A 70 7.71 16.23 -4.52
CA THR A 70 8.94 16.47 -3.74
C THR A 70 8.97 17.82 -3.02
N ALA A 71 7.92 18.65 -3.21
CA ALA A 71 7.81 19.98 -2.64
C ALA A 71 6.74 20.04 -1.54
N PHE A 72 7.09 20.64 -0.41
CA PHE A 72 6.17 20.78 0.72
C PHE A 72 6.55 21.96 1.59
N SER A 73 5.81 22.18 2.67
CA SER A 73 6.14 23.20 3.66
C SER A 73 5.91 22.66 5.05
N VAL A 74 6.58 23.25 6.02
CA VAL A 74 6.35 22.96 7.44
C VAL A 74 6.14 24.27 8.19
N ASN A 75 5.33 24.22 9.24
CA ASN A 75 5.26 25.27 10.24
C ASN A 75 6.25 24.92 11.36
N LEU A 76 7.29 25.73 11.51
CA LEU A 76 8.26 25.62 12.60
C LEU A 76 7.86 26.58 13.71
N THR A 77 7.50 26.04 14.87
CA THR A 77 7.23 26.83 16.08
C THR A 77 8.36 26.63 17.07
N SER A 78 8.98 27.71 17.53
CA SER A 78 10.11 27.68 18.47
C SER A 78 9.78 28.42 19.75
N ARG A 79 10.26 27.90 20.88
CA ARG A 79 10.24 28.56 22.19
C ARG A 79 11.67 28.90 22.59
N TYR A 80 11.90 30.17 22.90
CA TYR A 80 13.21 30.70 23.26
C TYR A 80 13.42 30.66 24.78
N ALA A 81 14.67 30.80 25.23
CA ALA A 81 15.03 30.79 26.66
C ALA A 81 14.35 31.90 27.48
N ASN A 82 14.02 33.03 26.85
CA ASN A 82 13.28 34.12 27.48
C ASN A 82 11.76 33.85 27.60
N GLY A 83 11.28 32.67 27.17
CA GLY A 83 9.89 32.25 27.22
C GLY A 83 9.04 32.73 26.04
N THR A 84 9.58 33.51 25.09
CA THR A 84 8.82 33.90 23.90
C THR A 84 8.63 32.72 22.96
N VAL A 85 7.56 32.77 22.18
CA VAL A 85 7.24 31.77 21.15
C VAL A 85 7.14 32.48 19.81
N GLY A 86 7.76 31.90 18.78
CA GLY A 86 7.68 32.39 17.40
C GLY A 86 7.40 31.25 16.44
N SER A 87 6.79 31.56 15.30
CA SER A 87 6.51 30.59 14.24
C SER A 87 6.92 31.12 12.87
N SER A 88 7.35 30.21 11.99
CA SER A 88 7.69 30.52 10.60
C SER A 88 7.38 29.33 9.69
N ILE A 89 6.98 29.60 8.46
CA ILE A 89 6.78 28.56 7.44
C ILE A 89 8.08 28.37 6.67
N TRP A 90 8.61 27.15 6.69
CA TRP A 90 9.78 26.75 5.92
C TRP A 90 9.33 25.92 4.72
N LYS A 91 9.97 26.14 3.57
CA LYS A 91 9.60 25.48 2.31
C LYS A 91 10.69 24.49 1.93
N PHE A 92 10.24 23.31 1.52
CA PHE A 92 11.10 22.22 1.09
C PHE A 92 10.85 21.91 -0.37
N ASN A 93 11.92 21.56 -1.07
CA ASN A 93 11.87 21.03 -2.42
C ASN A 93 13.12 20.19 -2.64
N PHE A 94 12.98 18.87 -2.58
CA PHE A 94 14.14 17.98 -2.67
C PHE A 94 14.77 17.95 -4.07
N THR A 95 14.00 18.24 -5.12
CA THR A 95 14.53 18.34 -6.49
C THR A 95 15.40 19.60 -6.65
N GLU A 96 15.02 20.70 -6.01
CA GLU A 96 15.78 21.96 -6.02
C GLU A 96 16.87 22.03 -4.93
N GLY A 97 16.94 21.04 -4.04
CA GLY A 97 17.90 21.00 -2.93
C GLY A 97 17.55 21.92 -1.76
N ASN A 98 16.29 22.32 -1.63
CA ASN A 98 15.81 23.13 -0.50
C ASN A 98 15.48 22.19 0.68
N VAL A 99 16.49 21.90 1.52
CA VAL A 99 16.39 20.97 2.67
C VAL A 99 16.57 21.65 4.04
N GLU A 100 16.59 22.99 4.08
CA GLU A 100 16.50 23.86 5.27
C GLU A 100 17.21 23.33 6.53
N GLY A 101 18.54 23.20 6.48
CA GLY A 101 19.35 22.76 7.62
C GLY A 101 19.29 21.26 7.92
N TRP A 102 18.74 20.49 6.98
CA TRP A 102 18.57 19.04 7.03
C TRP A 102 17.64 18.59 8.17
N ILE A 103 16.59 19.36 8.45
CA ILE A 103 15.58 18.93 9.44
C ILE A 103 14.62 17.86 8.87
N ILE A 104 14.48 17.83 7.54
CA ILE A 104 13.80 16.76 6.80
C ILE A 104 14.59 16.55 5.51
N ILE A 105 14.96 15.29 5.23
CA ILE A 105 15.69 14.85 4.04
C ILE A 105 14.80 13.88 3.23
N PRO A 106 15.19 13.50 2.00
CA PRO A 106 14.49 12.42 1.30
C PRO A 106 14.45 11.15 2.15
N SER A 107 13.30 10.47 2.13
CA SER A 107 13.13 9.23 2.86
C SER A 107 13.85 8.06 2.21
N ASN A 108 13.98 6.97 2.95
CA ASN A 108 14.55 5.69 2.56
C ASN A 108 16.04 5.69 2.17
N LEU A 109 16.76 6.80 2.36
CA LEU A 109 18.20 6.85 2.14
C LEU A 109 18.94 5.94 3.13
N GLY A 110 19.78 5.04 2.62
CA GLY A 110 20.68 4.17 3.36
C GLY A 110 22.14 4.59 3.24
N SER A 111 23.03 3.85 3.89
CA SER A 111 24.48 4.12 3.83
C SER A 111 25.00 4.08 2.39
N GLY A 112 25.70 5.15 1.99
CA GLY A 112 26.22 5.36 0.63
C GLY A 112 25.31 6.20 -0.27
N ASP A 113 24.02 6.31 0.05
CA ASP A 113 23.11 7.17 -0.69
C ASP A 113 23.43 8.65 -0.41
N SER A 114 23.06 9.54 -1.32
CA SER A 114 23.28 10.97 -1.18
C SER A 114 22.04 11.77 -1.57
N PHE A 115 21.88 12.96 -1.00
CA PHE A 115 20.87 13.92 -1.40
C PHE A 115 21.49 15.28 -1.69
N TYR A 116 20.82 16.04 -2.56
CA TYR A 116 21.26 17.36 -2.99
C TYR A 116 20.78 18.44 -2.00
N ASP A 117 21.68 19.33 -1.60
CA ASP A 117 21.40 20.54 -0.81
C ASP A 117 21.96 21.78 -1.51
N TYR A 118 21.09 22.72 -1.86
CA TYR A 118 21.50 24.06 -2.28
C TYR A 118 21.59 24.96 -1.06
N SER A 119 22.74 24.91 -0.38
CA SER A 119 22.97 25.59 0.88
C SER A 119 22.75 27.10 0.76
N ILE A 120 21.64 27.61 1.31
CA ILE A 120 21.29 29.04 1.31
C ILE A 120 22.37 29.92 1.95
N HIS A 121 23.17 29.35 2.86
CA HIS A 121 24.22 30.07 3.58
C HIS A 121 25.49 30.25 2.75
N THR A 122 25.81 29.28 1.89
CA THR A 122 27.04 29.30 1.09
C THR A 122 26.78 29.63 -0.37
N GLY A 123 25.54 29.50 -0.84
CA GLY A 123 25.15 29.64 -2.25
C GLY A 123 25.79 28.58 -3.15
N LYS A 124 26.22 27.45 -2.57
CA LYS A 124 26.90 26.38 -3.29
C LYS A 124 26.11 25.08 -3.17
N PRO A 125 26.00 24.31 -4.27
CA PRO A 125 25.47 22.97 -4.22
C PRO A 125 26.39 22.05 -3.41
N VAL A 126 25.79 21.20 -2.59
CA VAL A 126 26.48 20.15 -1.82
C VAL A 126 25.68 18.86 -1.93
N ASP A 127 26.36 17.76 -2.26
CA ASP A 127 25.78 16.42 -2.13
C ASP A 127 26.13 15.86 -0.76
N VAL A 128 25.10 15.59 0.04
CA VAL A 128 25.25 15.08 1.41
C VAL A 128 25.10 13.58 1.38
N THR A 129 26.18 12.86 1.70
CA THR A 129 26.19 11.38 1.73
C THR A 129 25.81 10.85 3.10
N ILE A 130 24.91 9.87 3.13
CA ILE A 130 24.58 9.09 4.33
C ILE A 130 25.75 8.18 4.67
N GLN A 131 26.35 8.42 5.82
CA GLN A 131 27.59 7.77 6.24
C GLN A 131 27.32 6.38 6.82
N SER A 132 26.26 6.25 7.62
CA SER A 132 25.91 4.98 8.29
C SER A 132 24.43 4.92 8.63
N GLN A 133 23.99 3.75 9.09
CA GLN A 133 22.65 3.52 9.63
C GLN A 133 22.70 2.50 10.77
N GLU A 134 21.79 2.62 11.74
CA GLU A 134 21.65 1.67 12.85
C GLU A 134 20.17 1.47 13.23
N GLN A 135 19.85 0.40 13.97
CA GLN A 135 18.53 0.25 14.58
C GLN A 135 18.56 0.76 16.02
N LYS A 136 17.66 1.67 16.37
CA LYS A 136 17.58 2.30 17.69
C LYS A 136 16.14 2.56 18.08
N THR A 137 15.85 2.51 19.38
CA THR A 137 14.55 2.91 19.92
C THR A 137 14.42 4.43 19.90
N VAL A 138 13.45 4.95 19.14
CA VAL A 138 13.17 6.39 19.04
C VAL A 138 11.72 6.63 19.43
N LEU A 139 11.50 7.31 20.57
CA LEU A 139 10.17 7.59 21.13
C LEU A 139 9.26 6.36 21.33
N GLY A 140 9.85 5.17 21.53
CA GLY A 140 9.12 3.92 21.79
C GLY A 140 9.42 2.80 20.79
N PRO A 141 9.08 2.94 19.49
CA PRO A 141 9.35 1.92 18.49
C PRO A 141 10.84 1.82 18.13
N ILE A 142 11.25 0.64 17.64
CA ILE A 142 12.57 0.45 17.00
C ILE A 142 12.50 1.05 15.60
N ARG A 143 13.43 1.94 15.29
CA ARG A 143 13.54 2.63 14.01
C ARG A 143 14.91 2.37 13.39
N THR A 144 14.97 2.40 12.07
CA THR A 144 16.27 2.47 11.37
C THR A 144 16.64 3.94 11.27
N VAL A 145 17.70 4.36 11.95
CA VAL A 145 18.20 5.73 11.97
C VAL A 145 19.41 5.83 11.05
N THR A 146 19.47 6.87 10.23
CA THR A 146 20.59 7.15 9.32
C THR A 146 21.36 8.37 9.78
N TYR A 147 22.65 8.40 9.46
CA TYR A 147 23.59 9.41 9.95
C TYR A 147 24.29 10.11 8.80
N GLY A 148 24.47 11.41 8.94
CA GLY A 148 25.24 12.24 8.03
C GLY A 148 25.91 13.37 8.78
N SER A 149 27.04 13.81 8.26
CA SER A 149 27.77 14.94 8.85
C SER A 149 28.47 15.78 7.80
N ASP A 150 28.65 17.05 8.12
CA ASP A 150 29.64 17.93 7.51
C ASP A 150 30.67 18.37 8.56
N SER A 151 31.49 19.36 8.23
CA SER A 151 32.49 19.92 9.14
C SER A 151 31.90 20.59 10.39
N PHE A 152 30.59 20.79 10.47
CA PHE A 152 29.91 21.55 11.53
C PHE A 152 28.80 20.77 12.24
N ARG A 153 28.17 19.80 11.58
CA ARG A 153 26.92 19.17 12.02
C ARG A 153 27.04 17.66 11.94
N GLN A 154 26.51 16.99 12.95
CA GLN A 154 26.23 15.56 12.91
C GLN A 154 24.74 15.39 13.16
N LYS A 155 24.02 14.81 12.20
CA LYS A 155 22.55 14.70 12.22
C LYS A 155 22.14 13.23 12.16
N GLU A 156 21.04 12.93 12.85
CA GLU A 156 20.37 11.63 12.86
C GLU A 156 18.99 11.78 12.22
N TRP A 157 18.59 10.90 11.30
CA TRP A 157 17.25 10.90 10.67
C TRP A 157 16.58 9.54 10.78
N ASP A 158 15.27 9.51 10.95
CA ASP A 158 14.49 8.29 10.76
C ASP A 158 14.46 7.92 9.28
N LYS A 159 14.94 6.74 8.91
CA LYS A 159 15.06 6.32 7.50
C LYS A 159 13.73 6.36 6.78
N ALA A 160 12.65 5.88 7.41
CA ALA A 160 11.36 5.75 6.73
C ALA A 160 10.71 7.11 6.45
N THR A 161 10.83 8.08 7.36
CA THR A 161 10.23 9.41 7.17
C THR A 161 11.18 10.45 6.60
N GLY A 162 12.50 10.26 6.73
CA GLY A 162 13.53 11.26 6.45
C GLY A 162 13.57 12.39 7.50
N VAL A 163 12.83 12.27 8.59
CA VAL A 163 12.73 13.34 9.61
C VAL A 163 13.86 13.24 10.61
N PHE A 164 14.43 14.39 10.94
CA PHE A 164 15.46 14.53 11.95
C PHE A 164 15.00 13.94 13.31
N THR A 165 15.88 13.19 13.97
CA THR A 165 15.59 12.54 15.27
C THR A 165 16.41 13.16 16.40
N GLY A 166 17.60 13.68 16.07
CA GLY A 166 18.45 14.39 17.02
C GLY A 166 19.84 14.71 16.47
N SER A 167 20.56 15.56 17.20
CA SER A 167 21.97 15.88 16.96
C SER A 167 22.69 16.24 18.23
N THR A 168 24.01 16.13 18.18
CA THR A 168 24.92 16.77 19.14
C THR A 168 25.93 17.59 18.34
N GLU A 169 25.90 18.90 18.54
CA GLU A 169 26.72 19.87 17.82
C GLU A 169 27.66 20.57 18.79
N VAL A 170 28.96 20.60 18.47
CA VAL A 170 30.00 21.15 19.34
C VAL A 170 30.69 22.30 18.62
N TYR A 171 30.57 23.51 19.16
CA TYR A 171 31.21 24.73 18.67
C TYR A 171 32.35 25.13 19.59
N LYS A 172 33.57 25.20 19.04
CA LYS A 172 34.76 25.63 19.80
C LYS A 172 35.51 26.72 19.07
N ASN A 173 35.75 27.83 19.74
CA ASN A 173 36.48 28.99 19.22
C ASN A 173 35.90 29.51 17.88
N VAL A 174 34.58 29.58 17.76
CA VAL A 174 33.89 30.02 16.54
C VAL A 174 33.33 31.42 16.72
N THR A 175 33.63 32.33 15.79
CA THR A 175 32.95 33.62 15.69
C THR A 175 31.85 33.53 14.65
N THR A 176 30.60 33.78 15.04
CA THR A 176 29.47 33.81 14.11
C THR A 176 29.62 34.94 13.10
N ARG A 177 28.86 34.88 12.00
CA ARG A 177 28.81 35.97 11.00
C ARG A 177 28.37 37.31 11.59
N THR A 178 27.65 37.30 12.72
CA THR A 178 27.21 38.49 13.46
C THR A 178 28.24 38.96 14.50
N GLY A 179 29.45 38.41 14.50
CA GLY A 179 30.53 38.80 15.39
C GLY A 179 30.44 38.24 16.82
N HIS A 180 29.53 37.31 17.09
CA HIS A 180 29.44 36.67 18.41
C HIS A 180 30.47 35.57 18.52
N TYR A 181 31.35 35.66 19.52
CA TYR A 181 32.35 34.63 19.79
C TYR A 181 31.80 33.55 20.70
N ILE A 182 32.00 32.29 20.30
CA ILE A 182 31.63 31.08 21.03
C ILE A 182 32.93 30.37 21.41
N GLU A 183 33.21 30.30 22.71
CA GLU A 183 34.42 29.65 23.24
C GLU A 183 34.26 28.14 23.23
N ASP A 184 33.24 27.62 23.92
CA ASP A 184 32.90 26.19 23.96
C ASP A 184 31.39 26.02 24.19
N LEU A 185 30.67 25.49 23.21
CA LEU A 185 29.23 25.27 23.30
C LEU A 185 28.88 23.89 22.75
N THR A 186 28.14 23.12 23.53
CA THR A 186 27.53 21.86 23.09
C THR A 186 26.02 22.04 23.05
N ILE A 187 25.45 21.85 21.87
CA ILE A 187 24.00 21.86 21.63
C ILE A 187 23.55 20.43 21.40
N THR A 188 22.64 19.95 22.23
CA THR A 188 21.98 18.64 22.05
C THR A 188 20.54 18.88 21.69
N ILE A 189 20.10 18.29 20.58
CA ILE A 189 18.71 18.34 20.12
C ILE A 189 18.18 16.91 20.12
N GLN A 190 17.04 16.69 20.74
CA GLN A 190 16.44 15.37 20.85
C GLN A 190 14.94 15.43 20.60
N ALA A 191 14.42 14.53 19.76
CA ALA A 191 12.99 14.34 19.61
C ALA A 191 12.37 13.85 20.94
N ILE A 192 11.25 14.46 21.35
CA ILE A 192 10.55 14.15 22.61
C ILE A 192 9.10 13.69 22.42
N ALA A 193 8.46 14.04 21.31
CA ALA A 193 7.10 13.61 21.00
C ALA A 193 6.83 13.67 19.49
N THR A 194 5.97 12.79 18.98
CA THR A 194 5.52 12.82 17.59
C THR A 194 4.18 12.09 17.44
N ASN A 195 3.44 12.37 16.35
CA ASN A 195 2.34 11.52 15.87
C ASN A 195 2.71 10.66 14.64
N MET A 196 3.91 10.82 14.08
CA MET A 196 4.35 10.09 12.87
C MET A 196 4.65 8.63 13.19
N TRP A 197 5.33 8.40 14.30
CA TRP A 197 5.72 7.08 14.75
C TRP A 197 4.65 6.59 15.71
N GLY A 198 3.50 6.20 15.15
CA GLY A 198 2.48 5.51 15.91
C GLY A 198 3.06 4.28 16.61
N THR A 199 2.47 3.86 17.73
CA THR A 199 2.64 2.49 18.21
C THR A 199 2.26 1.58 17.05
N GLU A 200 3.21 0.83 16.50
CA GLU A 200 2.97 0.00 15.32
C GLU A 200 1.64 -0.77 15.48
N PRO A 201 0.80 -0.85 14.43
CA PRO A 201 -0.13 -1.96 14.34
C PRO A 201 0.72 -3.23 14.46
N ILE A 202 0.36 -4.08 15.42
CA ILE A 202 1.09 -5.20 16.05
C ILE A 202 1.78 -6.23 15.11
N LEU A 203 1.81 -6.04 13.78
CA LEU A 203 2.30 -7.06 12.86
C LEU A 203 3.40 -6.69 11.88
N GLY A 204 3.92 -5.46 11.83
CA GLY A 204 5.21 -5.15 11.18
C GLY A 204 5.48 -5.91 9.86
N LEU A 205 4.47 -6.10 9.01
CA LEU A 205 4.61 -6.91 7.80
C LEU A 205 5.37 -6.05 6.80
N ASP A 206 6.67 -6.30 6.70
CA ASP A 206 7.52 -5.93 5.57
C ASP A 206 6.74 -6.16 4.25
N GLN A 207 6.87 -5.26 3.27
CA GLN A 207 6.35 -5.48 1.90
C GLN A 207 6.72 -6.87 1.39
N THR A 208 7.91 -7.38 1.73
CA THR A 208 8.34 -8.76 1.43
C THR A 208 7.40 -9.82 2.00
N MET A 209 6.89 -9.59 3.21
CA MET A 209 5.96 -10.45 3.93
C MET A 209 4.55 -10.35 3.35
N PHE A 210 4.11 -9.16 2.91
CA PHE A 210 2.87 -8.98 2.14
C PHE A 210 2.90 -9.73 0.80
N TYR A 211 3.97 -9.54 0.00
CA TYR A 211 4.16 -10.27 -1.25
C TYR A 211 4.36 -11.77 -1.00
N GLY A 212 4.99 -12.15 0.11
CA GLY A 212 5.09 -13.53 0.57
C GLY A 212 3.73 -14.15 0.86
N LEU A 213 2.82 -13.42 1.50
CA LEU A 213 1.45 -13.85 1.78
C LEU A 213 0.64 -14.03 0.49
N ILE A 214 0.74 -13.09 -0.43
CA ILE A 214 0.14 -13.22 -1.77
C ILE A 214 0.71 -14.44 -2.50
N ALA A 215 2.04 -14.64 -2.47
CA ALA A 215 2.67 -15.80 -3.08
C ALA A 215 2.18 -17.10 -2.42
N ILE A 216 2.09 -17.17 -1.08
CA ILE A 216 1.59 -18.33 -0.34
C ILE A 216 0.12 -18.63 -0.63
N VAL A 217 -0.72 -17.65 -0.95
CA VAL A 217 -2.13 -17.90 -1.32
C VAL A 217 -2.23 -18.30 -2.80
N VAL A 218 -1.50 -17.63 -3.69
CA VAL A 218 -1.58 -17.82 -5.14
C VAL A 218 -0.86 -19.11 -5.58
N LEU A 219 0.29 -19.47 -5.01
CA LEU A 219 1.04 -20.68 -5.40
C LEU A 219 0.24 -21.97 -5.19
N PRO A 220 -0.41 -22.22 -4.03
CA PRO A 220 -1.26 -23.39 -3.79
C PRO A 220 -2.43 -23.46 -4.75
N LEU A 221 -3.06 -22.33 -5.07
CA LEU A 221 -4.13 -22.26 -6.07
C LEU A 221 -3.62 -22.69 -7.46
N VAL A 222 -2.43 -22.23 -7.87
CA VAL A 222 -1.79 -22.61 -9.13
C VAL A 222 -1.31 -24.06 -9.11
N THR A 223 -0.76 -24.56 -8.00
CA THR A 223 -0.30 -25.95 -7.88
C THR A 223 -1.44 -26.93 -7.78
N VAL A 224 -2.53 -26.64 -7.05
CA VAL A 224 -3.75 -27.47 -7.05
C VAL A 224 -4.35 -27.52 -8.45
N SER A 225 -4.41 -26.39 -9.15
CA SER A 225 -4.85 -26.34 -10.55
C SER A 225 -3.95 -27.20 -11.46
N SER A 226 -2.63 -27.16 -11.25
CA SER A 226 -1.65 -27.95 -12.01
C SER A 226 -1.71 -29.45 -11.68
N ILE A 227 -1.83 -29.82 -10.40
CA ILE A 227 -1.99 -31.21 -9.93
C ILE A 227 -3.29 -31.79 -10.47
N MET A 228 -4.38 -31.03 -10.50
CA MET A 228 -5.63 -31.47 -11.14
C MET A 228 -5.48 -31.69 -12.66
N VAL A 229 -4.61 -30.91 -13.32
CA VAL A 229 -4.26 -31.13 -14.74
C VAL A 229 -3.42 -32.41 -14.93
N PHE A 230 -2.50 -32.72 -14.02
CA PHE A 230 -1.66 -33.93 -14.10
C PHE A 230 -2.34 -35.20 -13.60
N ALA A 231 -3.26 -35.11 -12.63
CA ALA A 231 -4.04 -36.23 -12.12
C ALA A 231 -5.07 -36.78 -13.14
N ARG A 232 -5.20 -36.14 -14.31
CA ARG A 232 -6.02 -36.54 -15.48
C ARG A 232 -6.01 -38.04 -15.81
N GLY A 233 -4.92 -38.75 -15.54
CA GLY A 233 -4.80 -40.17 -15.86
C GLY A 233 -5.59 -41.11 -14.94
N LYS A 234 -5.88 -40.71 -13.69
CA LYS A 234 -6.41 -41.63 -12.66
C LYS A 234 -7.87 -41.42 -12.29
N ILE A 235 -8.50 -40.31 -12.69
CA ILE A 235 -9.91 -39.97 -12.34
C ILE A 235 -10.90 -40.54 -13.38
N LYS A 236 -10.70 -41.78 -13.84
CA LYS A 236 -11.74 -42.53 -14.60
C LYS A 236 -12.64 -43.38 -13.69
N ALA A 237 -12.35 -43.42 -12.38
CA ALA A 237 -12.97 -44.36 -11.44
C ALA A 237 -13.98 -43.74 -10.44
N ILE A 238 -14.41 -42.48 -10.59
CA ILE A 238 -15.45 -41.88 -9.73
C ILE A 238 -16.83 -42.04 -10.39
N GLY A 239 -17.19 -43.27 -10.76
CA GLY A 239 -18.46 -43.60 -11.40
C GLY A 239 -19.64 -43.78 -10.43
N ALA A 240 -19.42 -43.72 -9.11
CA ALA A 240 -20.39 -44.25 -8.12
C ALA A 240 -21.00 -43.24 -7.14
N LEU A 241 -20.72 -41.93 -7.23
CA LEU A 241 -21.37 -40.90 -6.39
C LEU A 241 -22.66 -40.38 -7.05
N HIS A 242 -23.58 -41.29 -7.39
CA HIS A 242 -24.76 -40.96 -8.21
C HIS A 242 -25.97 -40.46 -7.39
N LEU A 243 -25.99 -40.65 -6.06
CA LEU A 243 -27.12 -40.28 -5.19
C LEU A 243 -26.91 -39.03 -4.31
N SER A 244 -25.73 -38.40 -4.31
CA SER A 244 -25.42 -37.31 -3.36
C SER A 244 -25.17 -35.93 -3.98
N GLN A 245 -25.22 -35.78 -5.30
CA GLN A 245 -24.86 -34.50 -5.96
C GLN A 245 -25.67 -33.30 -5.43
N GLY A 246 -26.99 -33.43 -5.24
CA GLY A 246 -27.79 -32.36 -4.65
C GLY A 246 -27.41 -32.02 -3.20
N LYS A 247 -27.06 -33.04 -2.40
CA LYS A 247 -26.56 -32.84 -1.03
C LYS A 247 -25.20 -32.15 -1.00
N ILE A 248 -24.31 -32.50 -1.95
CA ILE A 248 -23.01 -31.87 -2.11
C ILE A 248 -23.17 -30.39 -2.47
N VAL A 249 -24.09 -30.04 -3.38
CA VAL A 249 -24.39 -28.64 -3.74
C VAL A 249 -24.84 -27.85 -2.52
N ILE A 250 -25.86 -28.34 -1.81
CA ILE A 250 -26.42 -27.64 -0.64
C ILE A 250 -25.34 -27.46 0.43
N LEU A 251 -24.57 -28.51 0.73
CA LEU A 251 -23.48 -28.45 1.69
C LEU A 251 -22.40 -27.45 1.27
N THR A 252 -22.07 -27.40 -0.03
CA THR A 252 -21.07 -26.46 -0.57
C THR A 252 -21.55 -25.02 -0.41
N ILE A 253 -22.81 -24.72 -0.75
CA ILE A 253 -23.38 -23.37 -0.57
C ILE A 253 -23.32 -22.96 0.91
N ILE A 254 -23.78 -23.83 1.81
CA ILE A 254 -23.79 -23.55 3.25
C ILE A 254 -22.37 -23.31 3.76
N MET A 255 -21.40 -24.15 3.37
CA MET A 255 -20.00 -24.01 3.78
C MET A 255 -19.37 -22.72 3.27
N VAL A 256 -19.63 -22.33 2.02
CA VAL A 256 -19.11 -21.07 1.46
C VAL A 256 -19.70 -19.88 2.18
N ILE A 257 -21.02 -19.84 2.39
CA ILE A 257 -21.67 -18.75 3.11
C ILE A 257 -21.14 -18.66 4.55
N LEU A 258 -21.05 -19.79 5.26
CA LEU A 258 -20.52 -19.81 6.62
C LEU A 258 -19.05 -19.40 6.66
N PHE A 259 -18.24 -19.81 5.69
CA PHE A 259 -16.84 -19.41 5.59
C PHE A 259 -16.71 -17.91 5.37
N GLU A 260 -17.45 -17.32 4.42
CA GLU A 260 -17.42 -15.87 4.15
C GLU A 260 -17.92 -15.05 5.34
N VAL A 261 -19.00 -15.48 5.99
CA VAL A 261 -19.51 -14.80 7.20
C VAL A 261 -18.50 -14.93 8.34
N ALA A 262 -17.89 -16.11 8.52
CA ALA A 262 -16.88 -16.34 9.54
C ALA A 262 -15.61 -15.54 9.28
N THR A 263 -15.13 -15.42 8.03
CA THR A 263 -13.97 -14.58 7.71
C THR A 263 -14.27 -13.12 7.96
N MET A 264 -15.47 -12.63 7.63
CA MET A 264 -15.85 -11.24 7.93
C MET A 264 -15.96 -10.93 9.44
N ILE A 265 -16.41 -11.90 10.26
CA ILE A 265 -16.61 -11.70 11.70
C ILE A 265 -15.34 -11.99 12.50
N LEU A 266 -14.63 -13.07 12.17
CA LEU A 266 -13.55 -13.64 12.99
C LEU A 266 -12.16 -13.26 12.50
N PHE A 267 -12.01 -12.84 11.24
CA PHE A 267 -10.76 -12.26 10.75
C PHE A 267 -10.90 -10.74 10.73
N PRO A 268 -10.51 -10.05 11.82
CA PRO A 268 -10.32 -8.62 11.76
C PRO A 268 -9.22 -8.34 10.76
N PHE A 269 -9.60 -8.05 9.52
CA PHE A 269 -8.69 -7.73 8.44
C PHE A 269 -7.73 -6.59 8.78
N TYR A 270 -8.14 -5.68 9.68
CA TYR A 270 -7.27 -4.66 10.25
C TYR A 270 -6.11 -5.21 11.08
N ALA A 271 -6.26 -6.39 11.68
CA ALA A 271 -5.21 -7.00 12.50
C ALA A 271 -4.04 -7.47 11.65
N ILE A 272 -4.27 -7.89 10.40
CA ILE A 272 -3.20 -8.34 9.47
C ILE A 272 -2.52 -7.19 8.72
N GLY A 273 -2.79 -5.93 9.09
CA GLY A 273 -2.15 -4.76 8.48
C GLY A 273 -2.53 -4.50 7.02
N LEU A 274 -3.55 -5.19 6.50
CA LEU A 274 -4.04 -4.97 5.14
C LEU A 274 -5.11 -3.87 5.14
N SER A 275 -5.00 -2.96 4.19
CA SER A 275 -6.07 -2.03 3.86
C SER A 275 -7.25 -2.77 3.21
N SER A 276 -8.45 -2.20 3.36
CA SER A 276 -9.66 -2.73 2.71
C SER A 276 -9.52 -2.86 1.19
N ALA A 277 -8.74 -1.97 0.56
CA ALA A 277 -8.47 -2.00 -0.87
C ALA A 277 -7.60 -3.20 -1.28
N GLU A 278 -6.55 -3.52 -0.51
CA GLU A 278 -5.69 -4.68 -0.76
C GLU A 278 -6.47 -5.99 -0.63
N ILE A 279 -7.31 -6.10 0.40
CA ILE A 279 -8.16 -7.27 0.60
C ILE A 279 -9.15 -7.42 -0.54
N ASN A 280 -9.80 -6.34 -0.95
CA ASN A 280 -10.70 -6.35 -2.10
C ASN A 280 -9.97 -6.84 -3.36
N LEU A 281 -8.76 -6.35 -3.64
CA LEU A 281 -7.96 -6.79 -4.78
C LEU A 281 -7.59 -8.28 -4.70
N ILE A 282 -7.17 -8.77 -3.53
CA ILE A 282 -6.85 -10.19 -3.30
C ILE A 282 -8.08 -11.05 -3.59
N MET A 283 -9.24 -10.67 -3.02
CA MET A 283 -10.49 -11.40 -3.20
C MET A 283 -10.92 -11.41 -4.67
N GLN A 284 -10.90 -10.26 -5.35
CA GLN A 284 -11.20 -10.20 -6.79
C GLN A 284 -10.26 -11.07 -7.63
N THR A 285 -8.99 -11.17 -7.24
CA THR A 285 -7.99 -12.02 -7.91
C THR A 285 -8.33 -13.51 -7.73
N ILE A 286 -8.68 -13.93 -6.50
CA ILE A 286 -9.11 -15.30 -6.20
C ILE A 286 -10.37 -15.65 -7.00
N TRP A 287 -11.37 -14.77 -7.00
CA TRP A 287 -12.63 -14.99 -7.71
C TRP A 287 -12.46 -15.08 -9.22
N THR A 288 -11.68 -14.17 -9.81
CA THR A 288 -11.38 -14.21 -11.23
C THR A 288 -10.65 -15.48 -11.62
N THR A 289 -9.68 -15.92 -10.81
CA THR A 289 -8.98 -17.19 -11.00
C THR A 289 -9.95 -18.36 -11.00
N LEU A 290 -10.86 -18.42 -10.02
CA LEU A 290 -11.87 -19.48 -9.94
C LEU A 290 -12.83 -19.47 -11.13
N VAL A 291 -13.24 -18.31 -11.63
CA VAL A 291 -14.04 -18.21 -12.87
C VAL A 291 -13.28 -18.80 -14.06
N LEU A 292 -11.99 -18.46 -14.23
CA LEU A 292 -11.18 -18.99 -15.34
C LEU A 292 -10.96 -20.50 -15.24
N VAL A 293 -10.66 -21.01 -14.04
CA VAL A 293 -10.56 -22.45 -13.75
C VAL A 293 -11.88 -23.15 -14.06
N SER A 294 -13.00 -22.53 -13.66
CA SER A 294 -14.34 -23.03 -13.94
C SER A 294 -14.60 -23.14 -15.45
N MET A 295 -14.24 -22.12 -16.22
CA MET A 295 -14.37 -22.14 -17.69
C MET A 295 -13.49 -23.22 -18.34
N TRP A 296 -12.32 -23.50 -17.77
CA TRP A 296 -11.49 -24.61 -18.22
C TRP A 296 -12.20 -25.97 -18.02
N PHE A 297 -12.83 -26.21 -16.86
CA PHE A 297 -13.63 -27.41 -16.63
C PHE A 297 -14.80 -27.53 -17.63
N ARG A 298 -15.47 -26.41 -17.92
CA ARG A 298 -16.53 -26.35 -18.94
C ARG A 298 -16.04 -26.79 -20.31
N ILE A 299 -14.90 -26.26 -20.77
CA ILE A 299 -14.29 -26.60 -22.06
C ILE A 299 -13.93 -28.09 -22.14
N LYS A 300 -13.65 -28.72 -20.99
CA LYS A 300 -13.37 -30.15 -20.87
C LYS A 300 -14.63 -31.02 -20.76
N GLY A 301 -15.82 -30.44 -20.84
CA GLY A 301 -17.09 -31.14 -20.69
C GLY A 301 -17.44 -31.52 -19.24
N ASN A 302 -16.65 -31.06 -18.26
CA ASN A 302 -16.96 -31.28 -16.85
C ASN A 302 -17.88 -30.16 -16.33
N TYR A 303 -19.12 -30.18 -16.79
CA TYR A 303 -20.13 -29.18 -16.43
C TYR A 303 -20.48 -29.21 -14.94
N PHE A 304 -20.36 -30.36 -14.27
CA PHE A 304 -20.66 -30.42 -12.84
C PHE A 304 -19.67 -29.55 -12.02
N VAL A 305 -18.37 -29.73 -12.23
CA VAL A 305 -17.35 -28.95 -11.50
C VAL A 305 -17.42 -27.47 -11.88
N HIS A 306 -17.58 -27.16 -13.17
CA HIS A 306 -17.80 -25.78 -13.64
C HIS A 306 -18.91 -25.08 -12.85
N GLU A 307 -20.07 -25.70 -12.74
CA GLU A 307 -21.25 -25.08 -12.12
C GLU A 307 -21.11 -24.96 -10.61
N ILE A 308 -20.54 -25.96 -9.94
CA ILE A 308 -20.21 -25.83 -8.51
C ILE A 308 -19.25 -24.68 -8.27
N THR A 309 -18.19 -24.55 -9.07
CA THR A 309 -17.24 -23.44 -8.93
C THR A 309 -17.90 -22.09 -9.22
N MET A 310 -18.73 -21.99 -10.26
CA MET A 310 -19.47 -20.74 -10.54
C MET A 310 -20.41 -20.38 -9.39
N LEU A 311 -21.11 -21.36 -8.83
CA LEU A 311 -22.00 -21.16 -7.68
C LEU A 311 -21.24 -20.63 -6.46
N ILE A 312 -20.08 -21.23 -6.14
CA ILE A 312 -19.19 -20.74 -5.07
C ILE A 312 -18.83 -19.28 -5.29
N VAL A 313 -18.34 -18.93 -6.49
CA VAL A 313 -17.92 -17.56 -6.81
C VAL A 313 -19.10 -16.58 -6.74
N MET A 314 -20.28 -16.95 -7.28
CA MET A 314 -21.45 -16.08 -7.23
C MET A 314 -21.91 -15.85 -5.79
N CYS A 315 -21.97 -16.90 -4.96
CA CYS A 315 -22.36 -16.77 -3.56
C CYS A 315 -21.38 -15.89 -2.78
N ALA A 316 -20.07 -16.15 -2.90
CA ALA A 316 -19.06 -15.35 -2.22
C ALA A 316 -19.08 -13.88 -2.65
N TRP A 317 -19.28 -13.63 -3.95
CA TRP A 317 -19.41 -12.28 -4.46
C TRP A 317 -20.66 -11.57 -3.93
N TRP A 318 -21.83 -12.22 -3.94
CA TRP A 318 -23.07 -11.62 -3.41
C TRP A 318 -22.94 -11.26 -1.93
N VAL A 319 -22.35 -12.16 -1.13
CA VAL A 319 -22.09 -11.89 0.29
C VAL A 319 -21.10 -10.73 0.44
N GLY A 320 -19.96 -10.77 -0.25
CA GLY A 320 -18.96 -9.69 -0.23
C GLY A 320 -19.54 -8.33 -0.60
N PHE A 321 -20.27 -8.26 -1.71
CA PHE A 321 -20.90 -7.04 -2.19
C PHE A 321 -21.98 -6.53 -1.23
N SER A 322 -22.86 -7.40 -0.72
CA SER A 322 -23.86 -7.02 0.27
C SER A 322 -23.23 -6.53 1.57
N SER A 323 -22.14 -7.16 2.03
CA SER A 323 -21.43 -6.72 3.24
C SER A 323 -20.82 -5.33 3.05
N VAL A 324 -20.21 -5.04 1.89
CA VAL A 324 -19.71 -3.69 1.58
C VAL A 324 -20.86 -2.67 1.59
N LEU A 325 -22.01 -2.99 0.99
CA LEU A 325 -23.18 -2.10 0.98
C LEU A 325 -23.80 -1.90 2.38
N LEU A 326 -23.72 -2.90 3.25
CA LEU A 326 -24.33 -2.88 4.58
C LEU A 326 -23.41 -2.33 5.68
N MET A 327 -22.09 -2.43 5.51
CA MET A 327 -21.10 -1.91 6.47
C MET A 327 -20.94 -0.39 6.38
N ASP A 328 -21.25 0.21 5.24
CA ASP A 328 -21.30 1.67 5.07
C ASP A 328 -22.54 2.08 4.28
N PRO A 329 -23.74 1.95 4.89
CA PRO A 329 -25.00 2.23 4.22
C PRO A 329 -25.13 3.75 4.06
N PHE A 330 -24.64 4.29 2.95
CA PHE A 330 -24.89 5.65 2.48
C PHE A 330 -24.31 6.80 3.32
N SER A 331 -23.37 6.57 4.23
CA SER A 331 -22.65 7.66 4.89
C SER A 331 -21.35 8.01 4.13
N SER A 332 -21.39 9.05 3.29
CA SER A 332 -20.23 9.71 2.62
C SER A 332 -19.56 9.06 1.40
N SER A 333 -19.86 7.81 1.04
CA SER A 333 -19.08 7.08 0.01
C SER A 333 -19.20 7.65 -1.42
N THR A 334 -20.31 8.26 -1.83
CA THR A 334 -20.44 8.81 -3.20
C THR A 334 -19.46 9.95 -3.47
N GLU A 335 -19.16 10.79 -2.47
CA GLU A 335 -18.16 11.85 -2.61
C GLU A 335 -16.76 11.26 -2.81
N VAL A 336 -16.42 10.17 -2.12
CA VAL A 336 -15.13 9.49 -2.30
C VAL A 336 -15.03 8.86 -3.69
N PHE A 337 -16.13 8.30 -4.21
CA PHE A 337 -16.21 7.70 -5.54
C PHE A 337 -16.19 8.72 -6.68
N SER A 338 -16.60 9.97 -6.43
CA SER A 338 -16.58 11.06 -7.40
C SER A 338 -15.62 12.20 -7.05
N SER A 339 -14.69 11.99 -6.12
CA SER A 339 -13.82 13.07 -5.62
C SER A 339 -12.88 13.60 -6.70
N THR A 340 -12.63 12.82 -7.75
CA THR A 340 -11.90 13.24 -8.95
C THR A 340 -12.57 12.70 -10.22
N PRO A 341 -12.40 13.35 -11.38
CA PRO A 341 -12.87 12.82 -12.66
C PRO A 341 -12.32 11.41 -12.97
N LEU A 342 -11.06 11.16 -12.61
CA LEU A 342 -10.43 9.84 -12.80
C LEU A 342 -11.14 8.77 -11.97
N ARG A 343 -11.41 9.03 -10.68
CA ARG A 343 -12.18 8.10 -9.83
C ARG A 343 -13.57 7.84 -10.36
N LEU A 344 -14.27 8.89 -10.81
CA LEU A 344 -15.59 8.74 -11.40
C LEU A 344 -15.55 7.82 -12.63
N ILE A 345 -14.55 7.99 -13.50
CA ILE A 345 -14.36 7.14 -14.69
C ILE A 345 -14.05 5.70 -14.28
N MET A 346 -13.12 5.47 -13.35
CA MET A 346 -12.74 4.12 -12.91
C MET A 346 -13.91 3.38 -12.27
N ASN A 347 -14.65 4.04 -11.37
CA ASN A 347 -15.84 3.46 -10.75
C ASN A 347 -16.94 3.17 -11.78
N SER A 348 -17.14 4.05 -12.75
CA SER A 348 -18.11 3.85 -13.84
C SER A 348 -17.72 2.65 -14.70
N LEU A 349 -16.46 2.55 -15.10
CA LEU A 349 -15.94 1.41 -15.86
C LEU A 349 -16.10 0.10 -15.07
N HIS A 350 -15.77 0.13 -13.77
CA HIS A 350 -15.90 -1.05 -12.92
C HIS A 350 -17.37 -1.49 -12.84
N ALA A 351 -18.31 -0.56 -12.66
CA ALA A 351 -19.75 -0.84 -12.68
C ALA A 351 -20.25 -1.39 -14.04
N ILE A 352 -19.81 -0.79 -15.15
CA ILE A 352 -20.19 -1.18 -16.52
C ILE A 352 -19.79 -2.64 -16.80
N PHE A 353 -18.66 -3.11 -16.29
CA PHE A 353 -18.21 -4.49 -16.50
C PHE A 353 -18.71 -5.46 -15.42
N SER A 354 -18.68 -5.07 -14.14
CA SER A 354 -19.09 -5.95 -13.03
C SER A 354 -20.58 -6.29 -13.09
N ILE A 355 -21.48 -5.31 -13.28
CA ILE A 355 -22.93 -5.55 -13.24
C ILE A 355 -23.35 -6.62 -14.27
N PRO A 356 -22.99 -6.51 -15.56
CA PRO A 356 -23.29 -7.57 -16.52
C PRO A 356 -22.63 -8.91 -16.17
N ALA A 357 -21.38 -8.90 -15.69
CA ALA A 357 -20.68 -10.13 -15.29
C ALA A 357 -21.48 -10.92 -14.24
N LEU A 358 -22.11 -10.21 -13.30
CA LEU A 358 -22.91 -10.78 -12.22
C LEU A 358 -24.28 -11.26 -12.67
N VAL A 359 -24.92 -10.48 -13.53
CA VAL A 359 -26.20 -10.87 -14.14
C VAL A 359 -26.00 -12.17 -14.92
N PHE A 360 -24.97 -12.25 -15.77
CA PHE A 360 -24.68 -13.45 -16.54
C PHE A 360 -24.19 -14.61 -15.67
N GLY A 361 -23.35 -14.36 -14.66
CA GLY A 361 -22.88 -15.41 -13.75
C GLY A 361 -24.02 -15.99 -12.90
N THR A 362 -24.92 -15.15 -12.41
CA THR A 362 -26.12 -15.59 -11.68
C THR A 362 -27.06 -16.34 -12.62
N TRP A 363 -27.29 -15.83 -13.84
CA TRP A 363 -28.09 -16.52 -14.84
C TRP A 363 -27.52 -17.90 -15.16
N LEU A 364 -26.19 -18.02 -15.30
CA LEU A 364 -25.50 -19.27 -15.57
C LEU A 364 -25.82 -20.31 -14.50
N VAL A 365 -25.68 -19.93 -13.23
CA VAL A 365 -26.00 -20.77 -12.06
C VAL A 365 -27.49 -21.16 -12.04
N VAL A 366 -28.40 -20.23 -12.36
CA VAL A 366 -29.85 -20.49 -12.39
C VAL A 366 -30.26 -21.46 -13.51
N LEU A 367 -29.60 -21.38 -14.67
CA LEU A 367 -29.83 -22.32 -15.78
C LEU A 367 -29.41 -23.75 -15.43
N TRP A 368 -28.53 -23.91 -14.44
CA TRP A 368 -28.00 -25.21 -14.10
C TRP A 368 -29.08 -26.11 -13.50
N ARG A 369 -29.20 -27.28 -14.11
CA ARG A 369 -30.01 -28.38 -13.59
C ARG A 369 -29.13 -29.61 -13.57
N PRO A 370 -28.92 -30.24 -12.39
CA PRO A 370 -28.20 -31.50 -12.31
C PRO A 370 -28.76 -32.49 -13.33
N LYS A 371 -27.88 -33.13 -14.11
CA LYS A 371 -28.21 -34.13 -15.15
C LYS A 371 -28.92 -33.58 -16.40
N SER A 372 -29.00 -32.26 -16.59
CA SER A 372 -29.56 -31.69 -17.83
C SER A 372 -28.64 -31.92 -19.02
N THR A 373 -29.13 -32.65 -20.02
CA THR A 373 -28.44 -32.88 -21.30
C THR A 373 -28.41 -31.65 -22.20
N SER A 374 -29.39 -30.74 -22.05
CA SER A 374 -29.47 -29.49 -22.82
C SER A 374 -28.63 -28.35 -22.23
N PHE A 375 -28.04 -28.55 -21.04
CA PHE A 375 -27.37 -27.48 -20.32
C PHE A 375 -26.17 -26.92 -21.09
N ALA A 376 -25.33 -27.80 -21.65
CA ALA A 376 -24.12 -27.43 -22.37
C ALA A 376 -24.41 -26.43 -23.50
N GLU A 377 -25.46 -26.69 -24.28
CA GLU A 377 -25.89 -25.86 -25.40
C GLU A 377 -26.47 -24.53 -24.92
N LYS A 378 -27.44 -24.57 -23.99
CA LYS A 378 -28.16 -23.37 -23.50
C LYS A 378 -27.26 -22.39 -22.75
N SER A 379 -26.29 -22.90 -21.99
CA SER A 379 -25.41 -22.06 -21.17
C SER A 379 -24.15 -21.58 -21.88
N SER A 380 -23.86 -22.04 -23.11
CA SER A 380 -22.59 -21.76 -23.79
C SER A 380 -22.33 -20.27 -23.99
N ARG A 381 -23.33 -19.55 -24.50
CA ARG A 381 -23.23 -18.10 -24.72
C ARG A 381 -23.16 -17.34 -23.40
N ILE A 382 -23.94 -17.74 -22.39
CA ILE A 382 -23.96 -17.08 -21.08
C ILE A 382 -22.61 -17.23 -20.37
N ALA A 383 -21.99 -18.42 -20.40
CA ALA A 383 -20.68 -18.65 -19.81
C ALA A 383 -19.57 -17.82 -20.50
N GLN A 384 -19.64 -17.69 -21.83
CA GLN A 384 -18.73 -16.81 -22.57
C GLN A 384 -18.92 -15.34 -22.18
N LEU A 385 -20.16 -14.86 -22.17
CA LEU A 385 -20.48 -13.49 -21.76
C LEU A 385 -20.03 -13.21 -20.32
N THR A 386 -20.29 -14.15 -19.40
CA THR A 386 -19.80 -14.05 -18.02
C THR A 386 -18.30 -13.80 -18.00
N THR A 387 -17.51 -14.60 -18.72
CA THR A 387 -16.05 -14.43 -18.78
C THR A 387 -15.63 -13.11 -19.43
N VAL A 388 -16.29 -12.73 -20.53
CA VAL A 388 -16.01 -11.50 -21.29
C VAL A 388 -16.24 -10.25 -20.46
N PHE A 389 -17.20 -10.25 -19.53
CA PHE A 389 -17.43 -9.11 -18.64
C PHE A 389 -16.61 -9.22 -17.34
N TRP A 390 -16.39 -10.42 -16.83
CA TRP A 390 -15.66 -10.63 -15.57
C TRP A 390 -14.18 -10.23 -15.67
N VAL A 391 -13.49 -10.61 -16.75
CA VAL A 391 -12.06 -10.33 -16.90
C VAL A 391 -11.79 -8.82 -17.03
N PRO A 392 -12.49 -8.05 -17.89
CA PRO A 392 -12.34 -6.59 -17.90
C PRO A 392 -12.72 -5.94 -16.58
N SER A 393 -13.75 -6.43 -15.88
CA SER A 393 -14.08 -5.93 -14.54
C SER A 393 -12.90 -6.07 -13.59
N TYR A 394 -12.25 -7.23 -13.58
CA TYR A 394 -11.04 -7.46 -12.77
C TYR A 394 -9.89 -6.54 -13.17
N ILE A 395 -9.63 -6.38 -14.48
CA ILE A 395 -8.57 -5.49 -14.97
C ILE A 395 -8.83 -4.05 -14.51
N VAL A 396 -10.07 -3.57 -14.60
CA VAL A 396 -10.43 -2.24 -14.10
C VAL A 396 -10.26 -2.15 -12.59
N GLY A 397 -10.61 -3.19 -11.83
CA GLY A 397 -10.37 -3.22 -10.38
C GLY A 397 -8.88 -3.16 -10.00
N VAL A 398 -8.01 -3.85 -10.74
CA VAL A 398 -6.55 -3.77 -10.57
C VAL A 398 -6.05 -2.35 -10.90
N LEU A 399 -6.50 -1.78 -12.01
CA LEU A 399 -6.11 -0.41 -12.40
C LEU A 399 -6.59 0.62 -11.39
N ASP A 400 -7.80 0.47 -10.86
CA ASP A 400 -8.35 1.35 -9.82
C ASP A 400 -7.49 1.27 -8.55
N PHE A 401 -7.13 0.05 -8.14
CA PHE A 401 -6.20 -0.15 -7.03
C PHE A 401 -4.85 0.55 -7.26
N MET A 402 -4.24 0.35 -8.44
CA MET A 402 -2.95 0.98 -8.77
C MET A 402 -3.04 2.51 -8.74
N VAL A 403 -4.05 3.09 -9.38
CA VAL A 403 -4.24 4.55 -9.43
C VAL A 403 -4.44 5.15 -8.03
N LEU A 404 -5.12 4.43 -7.14
CA LEU A 404 -5.53 4.97 -5.85
C LEU A 404 -4.57 4.71 -4.71
N HIS A 405 -3.79 3.63 -4.78
CA HIS A 405 -3.01 3.11 -3.66
C HIS A 405 -1.53 2.92 -4.00
N THR A 406 -1.12 3.26 -5.22
CA THR A 406 0.30 3.29 -5.58
C THR A 406 0.67 4.67 -6.08
N ALA A 407 1.90 5.11 -5.82
CA ALA A 407 2.44 6.37 -6.34
C ALA A 407 2.65 6.34 -7.87
N PHE A 408 2.22 5.30 -8.57
CA PHE A 408 2.54 5.04 -9.97
C PHE A 408 2.02 6.10 -10.94
N PHE A 409 0.95 6.82 -10.58
CA PHE A 409 0.35 7.90 -11.40
C PHE A 409 0.35 9.26 -10.70
N GLY A 410 1.04 9.38 -9.56
CA GLY A 410 1.09 10.57 -8.72
C GLY A 410 2.24 11.49 -9.04
#